data_AF-A0A956IBB4-F1
#
_entry.id   AF-A0A956IBB4-F1
#
_cell.length_a   1.000
_cell.length_b   1.000
_cell.length_c   1.000
_cell.angle_alpha   90.00
_cell.angle_beta   90.00
_cell.angle_gamma   90.00
#
_symmetry.space_group_name_H-M   'P 1'
#
loop_
_entity.id
_entity.type
_entity.pdbx_description
1 polymer ?
#
loop_
_entity_poly.entity_id
_entity_poly.type
_entity_poly.pdbx_seq_one_letter_code
_entity_poly.pdbx_strand_id
1 'polypeptide(L)'
;EDGLYRGEQSFLDWREQTYPEWTASDVVHLGMSKSLGTNLLHLRALELAAMLAEERSESAAVTRYRGFADALRTAIRTRFWLEDEGMFSTFVTTGLDPAPTRRFDLLASAFAVLFDVATEAQATRILQSYPHYGPGAPVIWPQQQQTPIYHNRGEWPFVTAYWLRAAKHANNDAVAAKMMRALIRGAAVNLSNMENFEAATGAPWLDEGATSGPVVNSQRQLWSVAGYLSMVHHTLFGLEATDEGLAVRPYVPASLRSSLFAGTDELVLNDYPYLGGRVTVVLHLPESAGTGALRVTGVRLDGSPLTGDVLTEITGAHRVDVDLAAGTGNSTLTEVSTASWQNVFGPRTPRITALSEVGGRVRLTLSTSEAADVTFRIYRDGTVVADELAGTTTSWTDMSFDAGSARTPCYVVETTFTSSGNHSQHSPPQCWWGASAARVTSFGASAMTNVGGTAITNHGRFHYENWGDEGHTLTTPSFTATQTGEHLLQLVYGNGAGAINTGITCAVKRVVAIDVATGSEVGDGIVSMPHLGTWDRWADSSLVPVMLQAGRSYRFEVRGDERAVNMSSFAHFEAYTGGMGGRSGVFNRVNVAELKVLAR
;
A
#
# COMPACT_ATOMS: atom_id res chain seq x y z
N GLU A 1 -4.67 8.50 15.58
CA GLU A 1 -5.09 7.39 16.47
C GLU A 1 -4.15 6.19 16.41
N ASP A 2 -3.70 5.70 15.23
CA ASP A 2 -2.79 4.56 15.15
C ASP A 2 -1.39 4.85 14.55
N GLY A 3 -1.12 6.12 14.21
CA GLY A 3 0.19 6.59 13.75
C GLY A 3 0.49 6.38 12.28
N LEU A 4 -0.40 5.69 11.55
CA LEU A 4 -0.29 5.44 10.12
C LEU A 4 -1.07 6.48 9.30
N TYR A 5 -0.58 6.74 8.10
CA TYR A 5 -1.21 7.64 7.13
C TYR A 5 -2.14 6.84 6.21
N ARG A 6 -3.27 7.46 5.88
CA ARG A 6 -4.28 6.90 4.97
C ARG A 6 -3.90 7.18 3.52
N GLY A 7 -4.30 6.30 2.62
CA GLY A 7 -4.07 6.43 1.18
C GLY A 7 -4.00 5.08 0.50
N GLU A 8 -4.14 5.10 -0.82
CA GLU A 8 -4.01 3.92 -1.66
C GLU A 8 -2.58 3.36 -1.67
N GLN A 9 -2.38 2.18 -2.27
CA GLN A 9 -1.06 1.62 -2.54
C GLN A 9 -0.29 2.49 -3.54
N SER A 10 1.04 2.44 -3.51
CA SER A 10 1.91 3.37 -4.24
C SER A 10 1.72 3.33 -5.77
N PHE A 11 2.36 2.37 -6.45
CA PHE A 11 2.22 2.19 -7.91
C PHE A 11 1.15 1.14 -8.29
N LEU A 12 0.64 0.42 -7.29
CA LEU A 12 -0.45 -0.54 -7.42
C LEU A 12 -1.79 0.22 -7.44
N ASP A 13 -1.92 1.16 -8.36
CA ASP A 13 -2.96 2.19 -8.44
C ASP A 13 -4.27 1.69 -9.07
N TRP A 14 -4.26 0.49 -9.66
CA TRP A 14 -5.48 -0.16 -10.16
C TRP A 14 -6.08 -1.02 -9.06
N ARG A 15 -6.94 -0.41 -8.25
CA ARG A 15 -7.63 -1.06 -7.12
C ARG A 15 -8.27 -2.41 -7.48
N GLU A 16 -8.83 -2.58 -8.67
CA GLU A 16 -9.44 -3.83 -9.13
C GLU A 16 -8.42 -4.99 -9.25
N GLN A 17 -7.14 -4.68 -9.28
CA GLN A 17 -6.03 -5.62 -9.37
C GLN A 17 -5.49 -6.07 -8.01
N THR A 18 -5.58 -5.22 -6.98
CA THR A 18 -4.80 -5.42 -5.73
C THR A 18 -5.63 -5.33 -4.44
N TYR A 19 -6.74 -4.61 -4.46
CA TYR A 19 -7.66 -4.49 -3.34
C TYR A 19 -8.78 -5.55 -3.41
N PRO A 20 -9.55 -5.74 -2.33
CA PRO A 20 -10.72 -6.62 -2.35
C PRO A 20 -11.77 -6.18 -3.38
N GLU A 21 -12.42 -7.13 -4.06
CA GLU A 21 -13.42 -6.85 -5.12
C GLU A 21 -14.50 -5.83 -4.71
N TRP A 22 -14.88 -5.81 -3.43
CA TRP A 22 -15.94 -4.97 -2.90
C TRP A 22 -15.57 -3.49 -2.80
N THR A 23 -14.28 -3.13 -2.87
CA THR A 23 -13.83 -1.73 -2.90
C THR A 23 -13.85 -1.14 -4.31
N ALA A 24 -13.98 -1.96 -5.37
CA ALA A 24 -13.90 -1.49 -6.76
C ALA A 24 -14.96 -0.43 -7.08
N SER A 25 -16.19 -0.64 -6.60
CA SER A 25 -17.30 0.31 -6.72
C SER A 25 -17.45 1.22 -5.50
N ASP A 26 -16.73 0.97 -4.41
CA ASP A 26 -16.82 1.71 -3.15
C ASP A 26 -15.45 2.21 -2.69
N VAL A 27 -14.96 3.20 -3.44
CA VAL A 27 -13.57 3.69 -3.37
C VAL A 27 -13.27 4.51 -2.12
N VAL A 28 -14.28 4.82 -1.29
CA VAL A 28 -14.09 5.51 -0.01
C VAL A 28 -13.23 4.68 0.95
N HIS A 29 -13.34 3.35 0.85
CA HIS A 29 -12.52 2.45 1.63
C HIS A 29 -11.05 2.51 1.27
N LEU A 30 -10.70 2.83 0.02
CA LEU A 30 -9.30 3.05 -0.39
C LEU A 30 -8.72 4.29 0.27
N GLY A 31 -9.50 5.38 0.31
CA GLY A 31 -9.13 6.60 1.03
C GLY A 31 -9.07 6.41 2.55
N MET A 32 -9.73 5.39 3.10
CA MET A 32 -9.60 4.99 4.50
C MET A 32 -8.49 3.95 4.75
N SER A 33 -8.05 3.26 3.71
CA SER A 33 -7.00 2.24 3.79
C SER A 33 -5.67 2.87 4.15
N LYS A 34 -4.77 2.06 4.68
CA LYS A 34 -3.40 2.45 5.06
C LYS A 34 -2.48 1.45 4.42
N SER A 35 -1.81 1.83 3.34
CA SER A 35 -0.89 0.94 2.62
C SER A 35 0.55 1.08 3.12
N LEU A 36 1.27 -0.03 3.12
CA LEU A 36 2.68 -0.10 3.52
C LEU A 36 3.54 0.80 2.64
N GLY A 37 3.38 0.70 1.32
CA GLY A 37 4.15 1.50 0.35
C GLY A 37 3.99 3.01 0.58
N THR A 38 2.77 3.50 0.77
CA THR A 38 2.51 4.92 1.03
C THR A 38 3.13 5.38 2.35
N ASN A 39 3.01 4.57 3.42
CA ASN A 39 3.61 4.91 4.71
C ASN A 39 5.15 4.89 4.66
N LEU A 40 5.77 3.97 3.91
CA LEU A 40 7.22 3.93 3.71
C LEU A 40 7.73 5.14 2.91
N LEU A 41 6.99 5.57 1.88
CA LEU A 41 7.34 6.77 1.11
C LEU A 41 7.22 8.03 1.96
N HIS A 42 6.17 8.15 2.79
CA HIS A 42 6.05 9.25 3.74
C HIS A 42 7.15 9.25 4.80
N LEU A 43 7.51 8.08 5.33
CA LEU A 43 8.65 7.94 6.23
C LEU A 43 9.93 8.44 5.57
N ARG A 44 10.21 7.98 4.34
CA ARG A 44 11.43 8.39 3.63
C ARG A 44 11.46 9.88 3.33
N ALA A 45 10.31 10.48 3.01
CA ALA A 45 10.20 11.92 2.82
C ALA A 45 10.48 12.71 4.11
N LEU A 46 10.00 12.23 5.27
CA LEU A 46 10.27 12.85 6.58
C LEU A 46 11.76 12.75 6.96
N GLU A 47 12.41 11.62 6.69
CA GLU A 47 13.84 11.44 6.92
C GLU A 47 14.68 12.39 6.07
N LEU A 48 14.37 12.48 4.78
CA LEU A 48 15.06 13.40 3.86
C LEU A 48 14.82 14.85 4.27
N ALA A 49 13.61 15.20 4.73
CA ALA A 49 13.34 16.54 5.25
C ALA A 49 14.16 16.84 6.51
N ALA A 50 14.37 15.86 7.40
CA ALA A 50 15.23 16.02 8.55
C ALA A 50 16.71 16.17 8.17
N MET A 51 17.19 15.39 7.19
CA MET A 51 18.56 15.50 6.65
C MET A 51 18.81 16.89 6.04
N LEU A 52 17.92 17.36 5.17
CA LEU A 52 18.05 18.69 4.56
C LEU A 52 17.96 19.83 5.59
N ALA A 53 17.15 19.66 6.64
CA ALA A 53 17.11 20.62 7.75
C ALA A 53 18.42 20.63 8.54
N GLU A 54 19.09 19.49 8.68
CA GLU A 54 20.40 19.37 9.34
C GLU A 54 21.49 20.07 8.54
N GLU A 55 21.55 19.88 7.21
CA GLU A 55 22.44 20.62 6.31
C GLU A 55 22.25 22.14 6.42
N ARG A 56 21.01 22.59 6.61
CA ARG A 56 20.66 24.01 6.79
C ARG A 56 20.84 24.51 8.22
N SER A 57 21.26 23.66 9.15
CA SER A 57 21.37 23.97 10.58
C SER A 57 20.05 24.44 11.23
N GLU A 58 18.90 23.93 10.75
CA GLU A 58 17.55 24.26 11.23
C GLU A 58 17.08 23.30 12.34
N SER A 59 17.65 23.44 13.55
CA SER A 59 17.47 22.48 14.67
C SER A 59 16.02 22.15 15.05
N ALA A 60 15.11 23.15 14.99
CA ALA A 60 13.69 22.94 15.27
C ALA A 60 13.01 22.06 14.21
N ALA A 61 13.35 22.24 12.93
CA ALA A 61 12.84 21.43 11.83
C ALA A 61 13.40 20.01 11.89
N VAL A 62 14.70 19.85 12.19
CA VAL A 62 15.32 18.53 12.43
C VAL A 62 14.56 17.76 13.50
N THR A 63 14.35 18.38 14.66
CA THR A 63 13.64 17.74 15.78
C THR A 63 12.22 17.33 15.40
N ARG A 64 11.49 18.20 14.69
CA ARG A 64 10.13 17.94 14.24
C ARG A 64 10.05 16.77 13.26
N TYR A 65 10.83 16.80 12.18
CA TYR A 65 10.73 15.79 11.13
C TYR A 65 11.30 14.44 11.56
N ARG A 66 12.39 14.43 12.34
CA ARG A 66 12.93 13.21 12.94
C ARG A 66 11.93 12.57 13.91
N GLY A 67 11.29 13.37 14.77
CA GLY A 67 10.24 12.88 15.67
C GLY A 67 9.04 12.27 14.92
N PHE A 68 8.62 12.88 13.79
CA PHE A 68 7.57 12.31 12.94
C PHE A 68 8.02 11.01 12.26
N ALA A 69 9.24 10.95 11.75
CA ALA A 69 9.81 9.76 11.14
C ALA A 69 9.89 8.60 12.14
N ASP A 70 10.40 8.83 13.35
CA ASP A 70 10.53 7.80 14.38
C ASP A 70 9.17 7.23 14.82
N ALA A 71 8.18 8.11 14.98
CA ALA A 71 6.81 7.72 15.31
C ALA A 71 6.19 6.87 14.19
N LEU A 72 6.34 7.30 12.92
CA LEU A 72 5.80 6.58 11.77
C LEU A 72 6.51 5.23 11.56
N ARG A 73 7.84 5.17 11.70
CA ARG A 73 8.62 3.93 11.65
C ARG A 73 8.13 2.92 12.69
N THR A 74 7.86 3.38 13.91
CA THR A 74 7.30 2.54 14.99
C THR A 74 5.89 2.04 14.64
N ALA A 75 5.04 2.92 14.11
CA ALA A 75 3.69 2.56 13.68
C ALA A 75 3.70 1.52 12.56
N ILE A 76 4.54 1.69 11.53
CA ILE A 76 4.70 0.73 10.43
C ILE A 76 5.09 -0.64 10.97
N ARG A 77 6.12 -0.70 11.82
CA ARG A 77 6.62 -1.96 12.40
C ARG A 77 5.56 -2.68 13.25
N THR A 78 4.81 -1.92 14.03
CA THR A 78 3.81 -2.46 14.96
C THR A 78 2.55 -2.94 14.24
N ARG A 79 2.15 -2.26 13.15
CA ARG A 79 0.83 -2.45 12.54
C ARG A 79 0.84 -3.35 11.31
N PHE A 80 1.93 -3.41 10.56
CA PHE A 80 2.00 -4.20 9.34
C PHE A 80 2.75 -5.52 9.49
N TRP A 81 3.60 -5.70 10.50
CA TRP A 81 4.37 -6.94 10.64
C TRP A 81 3.47 -8.12 11.01
N LEU A 82 3.51 -9.17 10.19
CA LEU A 82 2.80 -10.43 10.42
C LEU A 82 3.82 -11.50 10.82
N GLU A 83 3.85 -11.82 12.12
CA GLU A 83 4.86 -12.71 12.68
C GLU A 83 4.83 -14.12 12.07
N ASP A 84 3.64 -14.68 11.84
CA ASP A 84 3.47 -16.02 11.28
C ASP A 84 3.92 -16.10 9.82
N GLU A 85 3.81 -14.99 9.08
CA GLU A 85 4.17 -14.89 7.67
C GLU A 85 5.64 -14.50 7.46
N GLY A 86 6.27 -13.91 8.49
CA GLY A 86 7.63 -13.35 8.39
C GLY A 86 7.71 -12.19 7.39
N MET A 87 6.61 -11.46 7.19
CA MET A 87 6.49 -10.42 6.18
C MET A 87 5.65 -9.24 6.68
N PHE A 88 5.80 -8.09 6.04
CA PHE A 88 4.91 -6.94 6.24
C PHE A 88 3.68 -7.05 5.33
N SER A 89 2.50 -6.97 5.93
CA SER A 89 1.25 -6.79 5.23
C SER A 89 1.26 -5.55 4.34
N THR A 90 0.66 -5.66 3.15
CA THR A 90 0.60 -4.57 2.18
C THR A 90 -0.37 -3.46 2.58
N PHE A 91 -1.44 -3.75 3.33
CA PHE A 91 -2.33 -2.72 3.86
C PHE A 91 -3.19 -3.19 5.05
N VAL A 92 -3.70 -2.20 5.76
CA VAL A 92 -4.94 -2.30 6.56
C VAL A 92 -6.06 -1.72 5.70
N THR A 93 -7.08 -2.52 5.39
CA THR A 93 -8.03 -2.22 4.31
C THR A 93 -8.93 -1.02 4.60
N THR A 94 -9.37 -0.82 5.84
CA THR A 94 -10.34 0.25 6.17
C THR A 94 -10.39 0.58 7.67
N GLY A 95 -11.14 1.62 8.06
CA GLY A 95 -11.22 2.07 9.46
C GLY A 95 -12.00 1.15 10.40
N LEU A 96 -12.94 0.36 9.87
CA LEU A 96 -13.75 -0.59 10.66
C LEU A 96 -13.08 -1.97 10.81
N ASP A 97 -12.00 -2.21 10.08
CA ASP A 97 -11.18 -3.41 10.17
C ASP A 97 -9.70 -2.99 10.35
N PRO A 98 -9.22 -2.92 11.60
CA PRO A 98 -7.85 -2.54 11.87
C PRO A 98 -6.85 -3.69 11.71
N ALA A 99 -7.28 -4.90 11.29
CA ALA A 99 -6.36 -6.00 11.07
C ALA A 99 -5.55 -5.80 9.76
N PRO A 100 -4.22 -6.01 9.79
CA PRO A 100 -3.43 -6.14 8.58
C PRO A 100 -3.84 -7.40 7.78
N THR A 101 -3.96 -7.28 6.47
CA THR A 101 -4.33 -8.42 5.60
C THR A 101 -3.13 -9.30 5.27
N ARG A 102 -3.33 -10.60 5.03
CA ARG A 102 -2.27 -11.51 4.56
C ARG A 102 -2.05 -11.41 3.04
N ARG A 103 -1.70 -10.20 2.63
CA ARG A 103 -1.45 -9.77 1.25
C ARG A 103 -0.16 -8.99 1.24
N PHE A 104 0.67 -9.15 0.22
CA PHE A 104 2.04 -8.63 0.20
C PHE A 104 2.33 -7.92 -1.11
N ASP A 105 3.16 -6.88 -1.05
CA ASP A 105 3.57 -6.03 -2.18
C ASP A 105 5.11 -6.04 -2.25
N LEU A 106 5.65 -6.50 -3.38
CA LEU A 106 7.08 -6.70 -3.58
C LEU A 106 7.87 -5.38 -3.46
N LEU A 107 7.34 -4.28 -4.00
CA LEU A 107 8.03 -2.99 -3.96
C LEU A 107 8.06 -2.46 -2.52
N ALA A 108 6.93 -2.54 -1.82
CA ALA A 108 6.86 -2.12 -0.43
C ALA A 108 7.72 -3.01 0.49
N SER A 109 7.80 -4.32 0.23
CA SER A 109 8.75 -5.22 0.92
C SER A 109 10.20 -4.83 0.64
N ALA A 110 10.55 -4.48 -0.61
CA ALA A 110 11.88 -3.98 -0.94
C ALA A 110 12.21 -2.68 -0.18
N PHE A 111 11.27 -1.73 -0.12
CA PHE A 111 11.44 -0.48 0.64
C PHE A 111 11.57 -0.71 2.14
N ALA A 112 10.83 -1.67 2.71
CA ALA A 112 10.96 -1.98 4.13
C ALA A 112 12.40 -2.44 4.48
N VAL A 113 13.06 -3.17 3.58
CA VAL A 113 14.47 -3.57 3.69
C VAL A 113 15.40 -2.39 3.42
N LEU A 114 15.22 -1.68 2.29
CA LEU A 114 16.12 -0.61 1.85
C LEU A 114 16.09 0.64 2.74
N PHE A 115 15.00 0.89 3.46
CA PHE A 115 14.88 2.00 4.41
C PHE A 115 15.14 1.55 5.86
N ASP A 116 15.67 0.34 6.06
CA ASP A 116 15.99 -0.27 7.35
C ASP A 116 14.81 -0.28 8.34
N VAL A 117 13.57 -0.32 7.83
CA VAL A 117 12.36 -0.43 8.64
C VAL A 117 12.21 -1.85 9.16
N ALA A 118 12.51 -2.83 8.30
CA ALA A 118 12.77 -4.19 8.72
C ALA A 118 14.11 -4.23 9.47
N THR A 119 14.14 -4.86 10.65
CA THR A 119 15.41 -5.25 11.28
C THR A 119 16.15 -6.26 10.40
N GLU A 120 17.46 -6.47 10.58
CA GLU A 120 18.24 -7.44 9.81
C GLU A 120 17.61 -8.85 9.79
N ALA A 121 17.10 -9.31 10.93
CA ALA A 121 16.40 -10.59 11.04
C ALA A 121 15.08 -10.59 10.24
N GLN A 122 14.32 -9.49 10.28
CA GLN A 122 13.11 -9.35 9.47
C GLN A 122 13.43 -9.26 7.97
N ALA A 123 14.48 -8.54 7.58
CA ALA A 123 14.91 -8.43 6.19
C ALA A 123 15.29 -9.81 5.61
N THR A 124 16.02 -10.61 6.39
CA THR A 124 16.34 -12.00 6.04
C THR A 124 15.07 -12.82 5.82
N ARG A 125 14.11 -12.75 6.76
CA ARG A 125 12.83 -13.47 6.65
C ARG A 125 12.01 -13.00 5.45
N ILE A 126 11.90 -11.69 5.20
CA ILE A 126 11.18 -11.13 4.06
C ILE A 126 11.75 -11.67 2.74
N LEU A 127 13.07 -11.65 2.55
CA LEU A 127 13.72 -12.13 1.33
C LEU A 127 13.60 -13.65 1.14
N GLN A 128 13.61 -14.41 2.23
CA GLN A 128 13.43 -15.86 2.20
C GLN A 128 11.98 -16.28 1.99
N SER A 129 11.02 -15.54 2.55
CA SER A 129 9.59 -15.87 2.53
C SER A 129 8.86 -15.35 1.29
N TYR A 130 9.26 -14.22 0.70
CA TYR A 130 8.51 -13.65 -0.43
C TYR A 130 8.48 -14.66 -1.61
N PRO A 131 7.29 -15.01 -2.12
CA PRO A 131 7.18 -16.04 -3.15
C PRO A 131 7.69 -15.61 -4.52
N HIS A 132 8.42 -16.52 -5.16
CA HIS A 132 8.92 -16.39 -6.52
C HIS A 132 8.33 -17.50 -7.38
N TYR A 133 7.96 -17.20 -8.62
CA TYR A 133 7.58 -18.22 -9.60
C TYR A 133 7.85 -17.69 -11.01
N GLY A 134 8.03 -18.60 -11.96
CA GLY A 134 8.46 -18.21 -13.31
C GLY A 134 9.86 -17.58 -13.30
N PRO A 135 10.14 -16.62 -14.20
CA PRO A 135 11.46 -15.99 -14.32
C PRO A 135 11.88 -15.14 -13.11
N GLY A 136 10.93 -14.44 -12.48
CA GLY A 136 11.20 -13.45 -11.44
C GLY A 136 10.27 -13.56 -10.23
N ALA A 137 9.73 -12.42 -9.80
CA ALA A 137 8.83 -12.31 -8.66
C ALA A 137 7.58 -11.51 -9.07
N PRO A 138 6.38 -11.94 -8.66
CA PRO A 138 5.17 -11.17 -8.87
C PRO A 138 5.19 -9.89 -8.02
N VAL A 139 4.53 -8.83 -8.48
CA VAL A 139 4.45 -7.58 -7.71
C VAL A 139 3.50 -7.64 -6.52
N ILE A 140 2.56 -8.58 -6.51
CA ILE A 140 1.67 -8.86 -5.38
C ILE A 140 1.67 -10.34 -5.03
N TRP A 141 1.31 -10.67 -3.78
CA TRP A 141 1.09 -12.04 -3.34
C TRP A 141 -0.05 -12.19 -2.31
N PRO A 142 -0.81 -13.30 -2.32
CA PRO A 142 -0.98 -14.24 -3.44
C PRO A 142 -1.76 -13.60 -4.61
N GLN A 143 -1.86 -14.27 -5.75
CA GLN A 143 -2.61 -13.72 -6.89
C GLN A 143 -4.13 -13.74 -6.65
N GLN A 144 -4.85 -12.83 -7.29
CA GLN A 144 -6.31 -12.76 -7.27
C GLN A 144 -6.90 -13.60 -8.41
N GLN A 145 -7.88 -14.43 -8.09
CA GLN A 145 -8.64 -15.18 -9.08
C GLN A 145 -9.56 -14.24 -9.87
N GLN A 146 -9.89 -14.61 -11.12
CA GLN A 146 -10.86 -13.88 -11.96
C GLN A 146 -10.49 -12.41 -12.24
N THR A 147 -9.23 -12.05 -12.05
CA THR A 147 -8.69 -10.71 -12.29
C THR A 147 -7.72 -10.77 -13.48
N PRO A 148 -7.88 -9.93 -14.51
CA PRO A 148 -6.96 -9.87 -15.65
C PRO A 148 -5.52 -9.59 -15.22
N ILE A 149 -4.58 -10.02 -16.05
CA ILE A 149 -3.16 -9.78 -15.79
C ILE A 149 -2.86 -8.28 -15.95
N TYR A 150 -2.23 -7.67 -14.94
CA TYR A 150 -1.58 -6.35 -15.01
C TYR A 150 -0.67 -6.15 -13.79
N HIS A 151 -1.20 -5.66 -12.67
CA HIS A 151 -0.53 -5.77 -11.37
C HIS A 151 -0.74 -7.17 -10.79
N ASN A 152 -1.97 -7.69 -10.88
CA ASN A 152 -2.22 -9.11 -10.60
C ASN A 152 -1.45 -9.96 -11.62
N ARG A 153 -0.71 -10.96 -11.14
CA ARG A 153 0.19 -11.81 -11.93
C ARG A 153 1.24 -11.04 -12.74
N GLY A 154 1.52 -9.79 -12.39
CA GLY A 154 2.52 -8.98 -13.05
C GLY A 154 3.91 -9.18 -12.48
N GLU A 155 4.91 -9.35 -13.35
CA GLU A 155 6.32 -9.11 -13.03
C GLU A 155 6.74 -7.78 -13.68
N TRP A 156 7.22 -6.84 -12.88
CA TRP A 156 7.58 -5.49 -13.35
C TRP A 156 9.09 -5.25 -13.18
N PRO A 157 9.86 -5.02 -14.27
CA PRO A 157 11.32 -4.91 -14.19
C PRO A 157 11.84 -3.88 -13.21
N PHE A 158 11.18 -2.73 -13.06
CA PHE A 158 11.62 -1.73 -12.08
C PHE A 158 11.46 -2.22 -10.64
N VAL A 159 10.39 -2.97 -10.35
CA VAL A 159 10.17 -3.60 -9.03
C VAL A 159 11.19 -4.71 -8.79
N THR A 160 11.43 -5.55 -9.81
CA THR A 160 12.50 -6.57 -9.82
C THR A 160 13.86 -5.95 -9.48
N ALA A 161 14.17 -4.75 -10.01
CA ALA A 161 15.40 -4.03 -9.69
C ALA A 161 15.45 -3.53 -8.23
N TYR A 162 14.35 -3.03 -7.67
CA TYR A 162 14.30 -2.67 -6.25
C TYR A 162 14.43 -3.89 -5.33
N TRP A 163 13.81 -5.01 -5.71
CA TRP A 163 13.96 -6.27 -4.98
C TRP A 163 15.39 -6.82 -5.04
N LEU A 164 16.05 -6.70 -6.19
CA LEU A 164 17.47 -7.00 -6.34
C LEU A 164 18.33 -6.11 -5.42
N ARG A 165 18.03 -4.80 -5.32
CA ARG A 165 18.72 -3.90 -4.40
C ARG A 165 18.50 -4.30 -2.94
N ALA A 166 17.29 -4.68 -2.56
CA ALA A 166 16.99 -5.18 -1.22
C ALA A 166 17.77 -6.47 -0.92
N ALA A 167 17.88 -7.38 -1.90
CA ALA A 167 18.67 -8.59 -1.79
C ALA A 167 20.17 -8.29 -1.60
N LYS A 168 20.74 -7.35 -2.37
CA LYS A 168 22.11 -6.86 -2.15
C LYS A 168 22.28 -6.26 -0.75
N HIS A 169 21.35 -5.40 -0.33
CA HIS A 169 21.38 -4.71 0.97
C HIS A 169 21.45 -5.69 2.16
N ALA A 170 20.65 -6.77 2.10
CA ALA A 170 20.63 -7.80 3.14
C ALA A 170 21.49 -9.04 2.81
N ASN A 171 22.37 -8.95 1.80
CA ASN A 171 23.27 -10.02 1.38
C ASN A 171 22.58 -11.37 1.05
N ASN A 172 21.41 -11.35 0.39
CA ASN A 172 20.73 -12.55 -0.10
C ASN A 172 21.08 -12.82 -1.58
N ASP A 173 22.04 -13.72 -1.79
CA ASP A 173 22.57 -14.06 -3.10
C ASP A 173 21.60 -14.84 -4.00
N ALA A 174 20.72 -15.66 -3.40
CA ALA A 174 19.75 -16.46 -4.14
C ALA A 174 18.72 -15.56 -4.82
N VAL A 175 18.11 -14.64 -4.08
CA VAL A 175 17.19 -13.65 -4.64
C VAL A 175 17.90 -12.79 -5.68
N ALA A 176 19.10 -12.31 -5.36
CA ALA A 176 19.86 -11.46 -6.28
C ALA A 176 20.15 -12.17 -7.62
N ALA A 177 20.58 -13.43 -7.57
CA ALA A 177 20.84 -14.23 -8.77
C ALA A 177 19.58 -14.40 -9.63
N LYS A 178 18.43 -14.71 -9.01
CA LYS A 178 17.17 -14.85 -9.73
C LYS A 178 16.74 -13.54 -10.39
N MET A 179 16.78 -12.42 -9.65
CA MET A 179 16.34 -11.12 -10.17
C MET A 179 17.25 -10.59 -11.29
N MET A 180 18.57 -10.79 -11.20
CA MET A 180 19.48 -10.46 -12.30
C MET A 180 19.13 -11.26 -13.57
N ARG A 181 18.86 -12.56 -13.43
CA ARG A 181 18.42 -13.38 -14.56
C ARG A 181 17.08 -12.94 -15.12
N ALA A 182 16.14 -12.57 -14.26
CA ALA A 182 14.82 -12.09 -14.66
C ALA A 182 14.93 -10.84 -15.53
N LEU A 183 15.71 -9.84 -15.11
CA LEU A 183 15.96 -8.62 -15.89
C LEU A 183 16.65 -8.88 -17.23
N ILE A 184 17.70 -9.72 -17.24
CA ILE A 184 18.43 -10.10 -18.46
C ILE A 184 17.51 -10.86 -19.42
N ARG A 185 16.80 -11.86 -18.91
CA ARG A 185 15.87 -12.69 -19.69
C ARG A 185 14.73 -11.86 -20.27
N GLY A 186 14.10 -11.01 -19.45
CA GLY A 186 12.99 -10.16 -19.85
C GLY A 186 13.36 -9.27 -21.03
N ALA A 187 14.53 -8.63 -20.97
CA ALA A 187 15.04 -7.80 -22.07
C ALA A 187 15.41 -8.64 -23.31
N ALA A 188 16.13 -9.75 -23.12
CA ALA A 188 16.67 -10.56 -24.22
C ALA A 188 15.58 -11.29 -25.02
N VAL A 189 14.59 -11.88 -24.36
CA VAL A 189 13.53 -12.66 -25.02
C VAL A 189 12.53 -11.76 -25.73
N ASN A 190 12.24 -10.59 -25.15
CA ASN A 190 11.26 -9.65 -25.69
C ASN A 190 11.88 -8.60 -26.62
N LEU A 191 13.21 -8.59 -26.75
CA LEU A 191 13.98 -7.59 -27.50
C LEU A 191 13.57 -6.15 -27.10
N SER A 192 13.26 -5.96 -25.82
CA SER A 192 12.77 -4.70 -25.26
C SER A 192 12.74 -4.70 -23.74
N ASN A 193 12.90 -3.50 -23.16
CA ASN A 193 12.56 -3.23 -21.77
C ASN A 193 11.06 -2.95 -21.67
N MET A 194 10.26 -4.03 -21.67
CA MET A 194 8.82 -3.98 -21.49
C MET A 194 8.44 -3.39 -20.13
N GLU A 195 7.24 -2.83 -20.03
CA GLU A 195 6.69 -2.32 -18.78
C GLU A 195 6.44 -3.42 -17.76
N ASN A 196 5.83 -4.52 -18.18
CA ASN A 196 5.57 -5.68 -17.34
C ASN A 196 5.45 -6.98 -18.16
N PHE A 197 5.43 -8.10 -17.43
CA PHE A 197 5.27 -9.45 -17.96
C PHE A 197 4.21 -10.21 -17.17
N GLU A 198 3.62 -11.24 -17.76
CA GLU A 198 2.91 -12.28 -17.01
C GLU A 198 3.94 -13.10 -16.22
N ALA A 199 3.79 -13.17 -14.89
CA ALA A 199 4.84 -13.60 -13.98
C ALA A 199 5.26 -15.07 -14.15
N ALA A 200 4.37 -15.98 -14.55
CA ALA A 200 4.72 -17.38 -14.71
C ALA A 200 5.53 -17.64 -16.00
N THR A 201 5.14 -16.99 -17.09
CA THR A 201 5.70 -17.22 -18.43
C THR A 201 6.84 -16.27 -18.77
N GLY A 202 6.85 -15.06 -18.19
CA GLY A 202 7.68 -13.94 -18.62
C GLY A 202 7.27 -13.35 -19.97
N ALA A 203 6.07 -13.67 -20.45
CA ALA A 203 5.56 -13.18 -21.71
C ALA A 203 5.01 -11.75 -21.55
N PRO A 204 5.13 -10.89 -22.58
CA PRO A 204 4.59 -9.53 -22.55
C PRO A 204 3.07 -9.52 -22.79
N TRP A 205 2.50 -10.67 -23.15
CA TRP A 205 1.09 -10.95 -23.29
C TRP A 205 0.85 -12.45 -23.19
N LEU A 206 -0.14 -12.86 -22.41
CA LEU A 206 -0.69 -14.20 -22.32
C LEU A 206 -2.19 -14.14 -22.67
N ASP A 207 -2.60 -14.97 -23.63
CA ASP A 207 -4.01 -15.12 -24.00
C ASP A 207 -4.65 -16.33 -23.29
N GLU A 208 -5.63 -16.05 -22.44
CA GLU A 208 -6.39 -17.01 -21.65
C GLU A 208 -7.86 -16.57 -21.46
N GLY A 209 -8.37 -15.74 -22.38
CA GLY A 209 -9.74 -15.24 -22.38
C GLY A 209 -9.96 -14.03 -21.47
N ALA A 210 -10.89 -14.14 -20.51
CA ALA A 210 -11.33 -13.00 -19.72
C ALA A 210 -10.25 -12.43 -18.77
N THR A 211 -9.22 -13.22 -18.47
CA THR A 211 -8.11 -12.82 -17.61
C THR A 211 -6.80 -12.57 -18.39
N SER A 212 -6.85 -12.55 -19.73
CA SER A 212 -5.69 -12.22 -20.58
C SER A 212 -5.04 -10.90 -20.20
N GLY A 213 -3.74 -10.80 -20.48
CA GLY A 213 -2.96 -9.59 -20.24
C GLY A 213 -1.45 -9.87 -20.25
N PRO A 214 -0.61 -8.91 -19.82
CA PRO A 214 -0.96 -7.63 -19.22
C PRO A 214 -1.92 -6.77 -20.05
N VAL A 215 -3.03 -6.30 -19.46
CA VAL A 215 -4.04 -5.50 -20.19
C VAL A 215 -3.55 -4.10 -20.59
N VAL A 216 -2.47 -3.64 -19.97
CA VAL A 216 -1.69 -2.47 -20.36
C VAL A 216 -0.21 -2.86 -20.29
N ASN A 217 0.53 -2.58 -21.37
CA ASN A 217 1.95 -2.84 -21.47
C ASN A 217 2.62 -1.92 -22.49
N SER A 218 3.73 -1.30 -22.10
CA SER A 218 4.54 -0.43 -22.95
C SER A 218 5.81 -1.15 -23.39
N GLN A 219 6.12 -1.11 -24.69
CA GLN A 219 7.29 -1.80 -25.23
C GLN A 219 8.63 -1.16 -24.82
N ARG A 220 8.64 0.15 -24.53
CA ARG A 220 9.86 0.93 -24.24
C ARG A 220 9.65 1.74 -22.98
N GLN A 221 9.63 1.05 -21.84
CA GLN A 221 9.26 1.70 -20.59
C GLN A 221 10.48 2.24 -19.85
N LEU A 222 10.48 3.55 -19.54
CA LEU A 222 11.64 4.25 -18.99
C LEU A 222 12.07 3.70 -17.63
N TRP A 223 11.12 3.37 -16.76
CA TRP A 223 11.45 2.78 -15.46
C TRP A 223 12.00 1.35 -15.58
N SER A 224 11.60 0.58 -16.61
CA SER A 224 12.17 -0.73 -16.87
C SER A 224 13.59 -0.64 -17.44
N VAL A 225 13.87 0.36 -18.29
CA VAL A 225 15.24 0.69 -18.73
C VAL A 225 16.10 1.10 -17.53
N ALA A 226 15.59 1.98 -16.67
CA ALA A 226 16.27 2.39 -15.45
C ALA A 226 16.52 1.21 -14.50
N GLY A 227 15.56 0.27 -14.37
CA GLY A 227 15.71 -0.95 -13.60
C GLY A 227 16.84 -1.84 -14.11
N TYR A 228 16.95 -2.02 -15.43
CA TYR A 228 18.06 -2.76 -16.03
C TYR A 228 19.41 -2.08 -15.79
N LEU A 229 19.49 -0.76 -16.00
CA LEU A 229 20.69 0.02 -15.72
C LEU A 229 21.07 -0.03 -14.24
N SER A 230 20.09 -0.06 -13.34
CA SER A 230 20.29 -0.19 -11.90
C SER A 230 20.92 -1.52 -11.52
N MET A 231 20.50 -2.62 -12.15
CA MET A 231 21.16 -3.93 -12.00
C MET A 231 22.64 -3.85 -12.40
N VAL A 232 22.98 -3.22 -13.53
CA VAL A 232 24.36 -3.09 -13.99
C VAL A 232 25.16 -2.17 -13.07
N HIS A 233 24.74 -0.92 -12.93
CA HIS A 233 25.51 0.11 -12.22
C HIS A 233 25.51 -0.11 -10.70
N HIS A 234 24.33 -0.21 -10.07
CA HIS A 234 24.22 -0.19 -8.61
C HIS A 234 24.38 -1.58 -7.97
N THR A 235 24.19 -2.66 -8.73
CA THR A 235 24.30 -4.02 -8.18
C THR A 235 25.56 -4.73 -8.67
N LEU A 236 25.69 -5.00 -9.97
CA LEU A 236 26.81 -5.77 -10.51
C LEU A 236 28.15 -5.05 -10.28
N PHE A 237 28.26 -3.79 -10.70
CA PHE A 237 29.45 -2.95 -10.47
C PHE A 237 29.42 -2.21 -9.13
N GLY A 238 28.24 -2.07 -8.51
CA GLY A 238 28.12 -1.58 -7.15
C GLY A 238 28.42 -0.10 -6.95
N LEU A 239 28.14 0.73 -7.96
CA LEU A 239 28.36 2.17 -7.92
C LEU A 239 27.32 2.86 -7.02
N GLU A 240 27.76 3.43 -5.91
CA GLU A 240 26.89 4.09 -4.92
C GLU A 240 27.41 5.50 -4.63
N ALA A 241 26.67 6.51 -5.06
CA ALA A 241 26.99 7.90 -4.70
C ALA A 241 26.55 8.18 -3.26
N THR A 242 27.46 8.71 -2.46
CA THR A 242 27.27 9.14 -1.07
C THR A 242 27.59 10.63 -0.95
N ASP A 243 27.37 11.20 0.24
CA ASP A 243 27.69 12.60 0.51
C ASP A 243 29.21 12.86 0.49
N GLU A 244 30.02 11.79 0.68
CA GLU A 244 31.49 11.84 0.69
C GLU A 244 32.13 11.51 -0.67
N GLY A 245 31.48 10.72 -1.53
CA GLY A 245 32.07 10.30 -2.82
C GLY A 245 31.34 9.14 -3.49
N LEU A 246 32.02 8.44 -4.40
CA LEU A 246 31.49 7.25 -5.09
C LEU A 246 32.04 5.98 -4.47
N ALA A 247 31.23 5.20 -3.76
CA ALA A 247 31.61 3.85 -3.34
C ALA A 247 31.50 2.86 -4.50
N VAL A 248 32.42 1.88 -4.55
CA VAL A 248 32.42 0.76 -5.51
C VAL A 248 32.29 -0.54 -4.73
N ARG A 249 31.06 -1.03 -4.60
CA ARG A 249 30.68 -2.20 -3.79
C ARG A 249 29.93 -3.23 -4.63
N PRO A 250 30.62 -3.94 -5.53
CA PRO A 250 29.98 -4.88 -6.45
C PRO A 250 29.32 -6.03 -5.69
N TYR A 251 28.22 -6.54 -6.23
CA TYR A 251 27.51 -7.69 -5.70
C TYR A 251 27.28 -8.71 -6.81
N VAL A 252 28.13 -9.74 -6.84
CA VAL A 252 28.13 -10.78 -7.87
C VAL A 252 27.78 -12.12 -7.22
N PRO A 253 26.58 -12.68 -7.45
CA PRO A 253 26.28 -14.04 -6.99
C PRO A 253 27.22 -15.07 -7.62
N ALA A 254 27.76 -15.99 -6.82
CA ALA A 254 28.64 -17.07 -7.25
C ALA A 254 27.98 -17.94 -8.34
N SER A 255 26.66 -18.12 -8.27
CA SER A 255 25.89 -18.84 -9.28
C SER A 255 25.94 -18.18 -10.66
N LEU A 256 26.05 -16.85 -10.74
CA LEU A 256 26.23 -16.13 -12.02
C LEU A 256 27.66 -16.26 -12.54
N ARG A 257 28.66 -16.22 -11.66
CA ARG A 257 30.06 -16.51 -12.03
C ARG A 257 30.18 -17.88 -12.68
N SER A 258 29.57 -18.91 -12.09
CA SER A 258 29.62 -20.29 -12.62
C SER A 258 28.75 -20.54 -13.85
N SER A 259 28.00 -19.54 -14.35
CA SER A 259 27.08 -19.72 -15.48
C SER A 259 27.20 -18.61 -16.50
N LEU A 260 26.57 -17.45 -16.27
CA LEU A 260 26.54 -16.32 -17.19
C LEU A 260 27.95 -15.78 -17.48
N PHE A 261 28.85 -15.86 -16.49
CA PHE A 261 30.22 -15.36 -16.59
C PHE A 261 31.27 -16.48 -16.55
N ALA A 262 30.91 -17.73 -16.88
CA ALA A 262 31.82 -18.87 -16.75
C ALA A 262 33.09 -18.74 -17.63
N GLY A 263 32.97 -18.09 -18.80
CA GLY A 263 34.05 -17.97 -19.80
C GLY A 263 34.80 -16.63 -19.79
N THR A 264 34.72 -15.83 -18.73
CA THR A 264 35.49 -14.59 -18.60
C THR A 264 36.10 -14.49 -17.21
N ASP A 265 37.28 -13.89 -17.14
CA ASP A 265 37.99 -13.60 -15.90
C ASP A 265 37.78 -12.15 -15.45
N GLU A 266 37.16 -11.31 -16.30
CA GLU A 266 36.89 -9.90 -16.00
C GLU A 266 35.49 -9.47 -16.44
N LEU A 267 34.90 -8.52 -15.70
CA LEU A 267 33.75 -7.72 -16.12
C LEU A 267 34.16 -6.24 -16.13
N VAL A 268 33.83 -5.52 -17.21
CA VAL A 268 34.27 -4.14 -17.41
C VAL A 268 33.09 -3.21 -17.65
N LEU A 269 32.98 -2.14 -16.84
CA LEU A 269 32.11 -0.99 -17.09
C LEU A 269 33.00 0.19 -17.50
N ASN A 270 32.91 0.58 -18.77
CA ASN A 270 33.74 1.65 -19.31
C ASN A 270 33.11 3.02 -19.07
N ASP A 271 33.96 3.99 -18.70
CA ASP A 271 33.67 5.42 -18.78
C ASP A 271 32.37 5.88 -18.08
N TYR A 272 32.04 5.33 -16.91
CA TYR A 272 30.89 5.76 -16.12
C TYR A 272 31.04 7.24 -15.72
N PRO A 273 30.09 8.12 -16.07
CA PRO A 273 30.21 9.54 -15.78
C PRO A 273 29.94 9.84 -14.30
N TYR A 274 30.86 10.55 -13.64
CA TYR A 274 30.71 10.97 -12.24
C TYR A 274 31.44 12.30 -11.96
N LEU A 275 30.72 13.29 -11.43
CA LEU A 275 31.22 14.65 -11.09
C LEU A 275 32.11 15.33 -12.16
N GLY A 276 31.78 15.11 -13.45
CA GLY A 276 32.53 15.66 -14.58
C GLY A 276 33.75 14.84 -15.02
N GLY A 277 34.09 13.77 -14.29
CA GLY A 277 35.04 12.74 -14.68
C GLY A 277 34.39 11.49 -15.26
N ARG A 278 35.23 10.50 -15.57
CA ARG A 278 34.88 9.17 -16.08
C ARG A 278 35.57 8.11 -15.25
N VAL A 279 34.82 7.09 -14.82
CA VAL A 279 35.31 5.97 -14.02
C VAL A 279 35.12 4.68 -14.81
N THR A 280 36.21 3.99 -15.12
CA THR A 280 36.16 2.62 -15.64
C THR A 280 36.32 1.65 -14.48
N VAL A 281 35.38 0.74 -14.28
CA VAL A 281 35.44 -0.28 -13.22
C VAL A 281 35.68 -1.66 -13.83
N VAL A 282 36.69 -2.36 -13.32
CA VAL A 282 37.03 -3.73 -13.71
C VAL A 282 36.89 -4.65 -12.51
N LEU A 283 36.03 -5.65 -12.62
CA LEU A 283 35.87 -6.70 -11.63
C LEU A 283 36.69 -7.92 -12.07
N HIS A 284 37.72 -8.26 -11.31
CA HIS A 284 38.53 -9.46 -11.51
C HIS A 284 37.86 -10.66 -10.85
N LEU A 285 37.37 -11.59 -11.66
CA LEU A 285 36.59 -12.74 -11.20
C LEU A 285 37.53 -13.88 -10.75
N PRO A 286 37.18 -14.61 -9.68
CA PRO A 286 37.98 -15.76 -9.24
C PRO A 286 37.78 -16.94 -10.20
N GLU A 287 38.77 -17.83 -10.26
CA GLU A 287 38.67 -19.10 -10.99
C GLU A 287 37.52 -19.98 -10.45
N SER A 288 37.38 -20.03 -9.12
CA SER A 288 36.28 -20.71 -8.43
C SER A 288 35.32 -19.72 -7.77
N ALA A 289 34.02 -19.88 -8.03
CA ALA A 289 33.00 -18.99 -7.50
C ALA A 289 32.65 -19.26 -6.02
N GLY A 290 32.84 -20.49 -5.54
CA GLY A 290 32.29 -20.92 -4.25
C GLY A 290 30.76 -20.91 -4.22
N THR A 291 30.19 -20.40 -3.13
CA THR A 291 28.72 -20.28 -2.90
C THR A 291 28.39 -18.86 -2.41
N GLY A 292 27.13 -18.44 -2.39
CA GLY A 292 26.81 -17.09 -1.92
C GLY A 292 27.11 -15.99 -2.93
N ALA A 293 27.39 -14.78 -2.45
CA ALA A 293 28.00 -13.71 -3.25
C ALA A 293 29.53 -13.77 -3.19
N LEU A 294 30.19 -13.42 -4.30
CA LEU A 294 31.64 -13.25 -4.37
C LEU A 294 32.10 -12.18 -3.38
N ARG A 295 33.28 -12.37 -2.80
CA ARG A 295 33.83 -11.47 -1.77
C ARG A 295 34.82 -10.50 -2.39
N VAL A 296 34.69 -9.21 -2.09
CA VAL A 296 35.71 -8.21 -2.43
C VAL A 296 36.93 -8.41 -1.54
N THR A 297 38.11 -8.61 -2.13
CA THR A 297 39.38 -8.76 -1.40
C THR A 297 40.31 -7.57 -1.56
N GLY A 298 40.09 -6.73 -2.57
CA GLY A 298 40.88 -5.52 -2.78
C GLY A 298 40.22 -4.59 -3.78
N VAL A 299 40.41 -3.29 -3.58
CA VAL A 299 40.03 -2.23 -4.52
C VAL A 299 41.25 -1.37 -4.78
N ARG A 300 41.57 -1.11 -6.04
CA ARG A 300 42.67 -0.24 -6.48
C ARG A 300 42.14 0.88 -7.35
N LEU A 301 42.58 2.10 -7.09
CA LEU A 301 42.38 3.27 -7.94
C LEU A 301 43.69 3.58 -8.65
N ASP A 302 43.68 3.56 -9.98
CA ASP A 302 44.83 3.82 -10.85
C ASP A 302 46.08 3.01 -10.44
N GLY A 303 45.87 1.73 -10.11
CA GLY A 303 46.91 0.78 -9.72
C GLY A 303 47.33 0.84 -8.25
N SER A 304 46.92 1.86 -7.50
CA SER A 304 47.22 1.98 -6.06
C SER A 304 46.04 1.49 -5.21
N PRO A 305 46.27 0.82 -4.06
CA PRO A 305 45.19 0.46 -3.15
C PRO A 305 44.33 1.68 -2.79
N LEU A 306 43.00 1.54 -2.88
CA LEU A 306 42.08 2.62 -2.51
C LEU A 306 42.23 2.92 -1.02
N THR A 307 42.36 4.20 -0.69
CA THR A 307 42.39 4.68 0.70
C THR A 307 40.99 5.16 1.08
N GLY A 308 40.38 4.57 2.11
CA GLY A 308 38.98 4.81 2.48
C GLY A 308 37.98 3.95 1.68
N ASP A 309 36.70 4.28 1.80
CA ASP A 309 35.59 3.48 1.24
C ASP A 309 34.97 4.07 -0.04
N VAL A 310 35.38 5.28 -0.42
CA VAL A 310 34.80 6.05 -1.53
C VAL A 310 35.88 6.68 -2.41
N LEU A 311 35.55 6.86 -3.68
CA LEU A 311 36.32 7.66 -4.62
C LEU A 311 35.94 9.14 -4.43
N THR A 312 36.92 9.96 -4.07
CA THR A 312 36.77 11.41 -3.90
C THR A 312 37.45 12.15 -5.05
N GLU A 313 36.96 13.33 -5.43
CA GLU A 313 37.63 14.25 -6.36
C GLU A 313 37.98 13.68 -7.75
N ILE A 314 37.07 12.88 -8.34
CA ILE A 314 37.26 12.27 -9.66
C ILE A 314 37.19 13.34 -10.76
N THR A 315 38.35 13.75 -11.27
CA THR A 315 38.48 14.66 -12.42
C THR A 315 39.27 13.99 -13.54
N GLY A 316 38.75 14.03 -14.77
CA GLY A 316 39.36 13.27 -15.88
C GLY A 316 38.95 11.80 -15.87
N ALA A 317 39.82 10.91 -16.35
CA ALA A 317 39.53 9.48 -16.51
C ALA A 317 40.31 8.65 -15.50
N HIS A 318 39.61 7.81 -14.73
CA HIS A 318 40.17 6.95 -13.70
C HIS A 318 39.78 5.49 -13.92
N ARG A 319 40.63 4.57 -13.46
CA ARG A 319 40.38 3.14 -13.47
C ARG A 319 40.31 2.58 -12.05
N VAL A 320 39.27 1.81 -11.78
CA VAL A 320 39.08 1.09 -10.52
C VAL A 320 39.11 -0.41 -10.77
N ASP A 321 40.08 -1.09 -10.19
CA ASP A 321 40.20 -2.55 -10.25
C ASP A 321 39.73 -3.16 -8.93
N VAL A 322 38.76 -4.08 -9.00
CA VAL A 322 38.19 -4.78 -7.83
C VAL A 322 38.53 -6.26 -7.93
N ASP A 323 39.31 -6.77 -6.98
CA ASP A 323 39.65 -8.19 -6.90
C ASP A 323 38.54 -8.95 -6.14
N LEU A 324 37.97 -9.97 -6.77
CA LEU A 324 36.94 -10.82 -6.18
C LEU A 324 37.47 -12.23 -5.87
N ALA A 325 37.08 -12.77 -4.73
CA ALA A 325 37.35 -14.14 -4.31
C ALA A 325 36.07 -14.97 -4.20
N ALA A 326 36.24 -16.29 -4.09
CA ALA A 326 35.15 -17.23 -3.87
C ALA A 326 34.27 -16.81 -2.67
N GLY A 327 32.96 -16.88 -2.89
CA GLY A 327 31.95 -16.62 -1.88
C GLY A 327 31.79 -17.76 -0.87
N THR A 328 31.08 -17.49 0.22
CA THR A 328 30.84 -18.47 1.33
C THR A 328 29.41 -18.44 1.89
N GLY A 329 28.43 -18.00 1.10
CA GLY A 329 27.03 -17.85 1.53
C GLY A 329 26.10 -18.98 1.08
N ASN A 330 24.94 -19.08 1.70
CA ASN A 330 23.93 -20.11 1.41
C ASN A 330 22.51 -19.58 1.57
N SER A 331 22.28 -18.31 1.21
CA SER A 331 20.95 -17.71 1.32
C SER A 331 19.95 -18.49 0.47
N THR A 332 18.70 -18.49 0.91
CA THR A 332 17.60 -19.16 0.21
C THR A 332 16.58 -18.14 -0.28
N LEU A 333 15.73 -18.61 -1.17
CA LEU A 333 14.52 -17.93 -1.62
C LEU A 333 13.38 -18.95 -1.67
N THR A 334 12.13 -18.48 -1.63
CA THR A 334 10.96 -19.34 -1.80
C THR A 334 10.53 -19.41 -3.27
N GLU A 335 10.69 -20.57 -3.90
CA GLU A 335 10.09 -20.89 -5.21
C GLU A 335 8.73 -21.54 -5.00
N VAL A 336 7.73 -21.08 -5.74
CA VAL A 336 6.40 -21.65 -5.75
C VAL A 336 6.16 -22.40 -7.06
N SER A 337 5.68 -23.65 -6.92
CA SER A 337 5.25 -24.45 -8.06
C SER A 337 3.92 -23.96 -8.63
N THR A 338 3.90 -23.73 -9.93
CA THR A 338 2.68 -23.40 -10.71
C THR A 338 1.88 -24.65 -11.11
N ALA A 339 2.25 -25.85 -10.62
CA ALA A 339 1.57 -27.11 -10.97
C ALA A 339 0.13 -27.18 -10.45
N SER A 340 -0.17 -26.47 -9.37
CA SER A 340 -1.52 -26.31 -8.83
C SER A 340 -1.83 -24.83 -8.71
N TRP A 341 -2.98 -24.39 -9.21
CA TRP A 341 -3.33 -22.98 -9.21
C TRP A 341 -3.49 -22.44 -7.77
N GLN A 342 -3.97 -23.24 -6.82
CA GLN A 342 -4.09 -22.83 -5.41
C GLN A 342 -2.74 -22.46 -4.78
N ASN A 343 -1.60 -22.93 -5.34
CA ASN A 343 -0.28 -22.53 -4.86
C ASN A 343 0.01 -21.07 -5.16
N VAL A 344 -0.58 -20.50 -6.22
CA VAL A 344 -0.31 -19.15 -6.71
C VAL A 344 -1.41 -18.17 -6.33
N PHE A 345 -2.65 -18.62 -6.33
CA PHE A 345 -3.82 -17.78 -6.06
C PHE A 345 -4.32 -17.92 -4.62
N GLY A 346 -4.87 -16.83 -4.09
CA GLY A 346 -5.66 -16.85 -2.86
C GLY A 346 -7.11 -17.29 -3.13
N PRO A 347 -7.84 -17.79 -2.13
CA PRO A 347 -9.27 -18.02 -2.25
C PRO A 347 -10.04 -16.74 -2.57
N ARG A 348 -11.22 -16.87 -3.14
CA ARG A 348 -12.13 -15.75 -3.37
C ARG A 348 -12.58 -15.14 -2.04
N THR A 349 -12.77 -13.83 -2.03
CA THR A 349 -13.15 -13.07 -0.84
C THR A 349 -14.45 -13.62 -0.23
N PRO A 350 -14.45 -14.08 1.03
CA PRO A 350 -15.66 -14.53 1.72
C PRO A 350 -16.56 -13.35 2.09
N ARG A 351 -17.78 -13.64 2.57
CA ARG A 351 -18.74 -12.63 3.02
C ARG A 351 -19.40 -12.98 4.34
N ILE A 352 -19.63 -11.95 5.15
CA ILE A 352 -20.64 -11.96 6.21
C ILE A 352 -21.93 -11.43 5.60
N THR A 353 -22.97 -12.26 5.51
CA THR A 353 -24.23 -11.89 4.85
C THR A 353 -25.28 -11.36 5.81
N ALA A 354 -25.16 -11.66 7.10
CA ALA A 354 -26.02 -11.12 8.15
C ALA A 354 -25.36 -11.19 9.53
N LEU A 355 -25.73 -10.23 10.38
CA LEU A 355 -25.52 -10.27 11.82
C LEU A 355 -26.88 -10.36 12.51
N SER A 356 -26.99 -11.20 13.54
CA SER A 356 -28.22 -11.38 14.31
C SER A 356 -27.92 -11.65 15.78
N GLU A 357 -28.90 -11.43 16.64
CA GLU A 357 -28.81 -11.83 18.05
C GLU A 357 -29.39 -13.23 18.23
N VAL A 358 -28.63 -14.12 18.87
CA VAL A 358 -29.10 -15.45 19.29
C VAL A 358 -28.60 -15.73 20.70
N GLY A 359 -29.53 -15.87 21.66
CA GLY A 359 -29.19 -16.15 23.06
C GLY A 359 -28.34 -15.06 23.71
N GLY A 360 -28.58 -13.79 23.40
CA GLY A 360 -27.79 -12.66 23.91
C GLY A 360 -26.38 -12.54 23.31
N ARG A 361 -26.07 -13.30 22.25
CA ARG A 361 -24.79 -13.29 21.54
C ARG A 361 -24.97 -12.86 20.08
N VAL A 362 -23.90 -12.34 19.48
CA VAL A 362 -23.90 -11.97 18.06
C VAL A 362 -23.58 -13.21 17.22
N ARG A 363 -24.49 -13.57 16.31
CA ARG A 363 -24.31 -14.61 15.30
C ARG A 363 -24.03 -13.98 13.94
N LEU A 364 -22.97 -14.46 13.29
CA LEU A 364 -22.59 -14.16 11.91
C LEU A 364 -23.14 -15.25 11.00
N THR A 365 -23.72 -14.85 9.87
CA THR A 365 -24.00 -15.76 8.74
C THR A 365 -22.88 -15.59 7.72
N LEU A 366 -22.25 -16.70 7.35
CA LEU A 366 -21.03 -16.74 6.53
C LEU A 366 -21.32 -17.37 5.17
N SER A 367 -20.62 -16.89 4.14
CA SER A 367 -20.66 -17.50 2.82
C SER A 367 -19.30 -17.44 2.13
N THR A 368 -18.97 -18.51 1.43
CA THR A 368 -17.87 -18.60 0.46
C THR A 368 -18.33 -19.43 -0.74
N SER A 369 -17.73 -19.20 -1.90
CA SER A 369 -17.96 -20.02 -3.10
C SER A 369 -17.05 -21.24 -3.19
N GLU A 370 -16.07 -21.38 -2.28
CA GLU A 370 -15.01 -22.40 -2.35
C GLU A 370 -14.94 -23.26 -1.07
N ALA A 371 -16.10 -23.57 -0.50
CA ALA A 371 -16.25 -24.18 0.84
C ALA A 371 -15.49 -25.50 1.06
N ALA A 372 -15.15 -26.24 0.00
CA ALA A 372 -14.54 -27.57 0.11
C ALA A 372 -13.06 -27.53 0.53
N ASP A 373 -12.31 -26.52 0.11
CA ASP A 373 -10.84 -26.52 0.19
C ASP A 373 -10.29 -25.43 1.12
N VAL A 374 -11.17 -24.73 1.84
CA VAL A 374 -10.81 -23.57 2.66
C VAL A 374 -11.19 -23.74 4.13
N THR A 375 -10.48 -23.02 4.99
CA THR A 375 -10.90 -22.73 6.36
C THR A 375 -11.20 -21.25 6.53
N PHE A 376 -12.13 -20.91 7.42
CA PHE A 376 -12.44 -19.53 7.81
C PHE A 376 -11.66 -19.11 9.05
N ARG A 377 -11.23 -17.84 9.03
CA ARG A 377 -10.80 -17.08 10.20
C ARG A 377 -11.72 -15.88 10.38
N ILE A 378 -12.12 -15.60 11.63
CA ILE A 378 -13.01 -14.51 11.99
C ILE A 378 -12.28 -13.52 12.89
N TYR A 379 -12.32 -12.26 12.51
CA TYR A 379 -11.77 -11.15 13.27
C TYR A 379 -12.90 -10.32 13.86
N ARG A 380 -12.72 -9.85 15.09
CA ARG A 380 -13.54 -8.83 15.76
C ARG A 380 -12.65 -7.66 16.16
N ASP A 381 -12.93 -6.48 15.61
CA ASP A 381 -12.15 -5.25 15.84
C ASP A 381 -10.64 -5.48 15.65
N GLY A 382 -10.29 -6.24 14.61
CA GLY A 382 -8.93 -6.62 14.24
C GLY A 382 -8.28 -7.73 15.06
N THR A 383 -8.98 -8.30 16.04
CA THR A 383 -8.50 -9.44 16.83
C THR A 383 -9.11 -10.74 16.34
N VAL A 384 -8.32 -11.80 16.15
CA VAL A 384 -8.84 -13.13 15.81
C VAL A 384 -9.67 -13.68 16.97
N VAL A 385 -10.92 -14.04 16.70
CA VAL A 385 -11.88 -14.60 17.68
C VAL A 385 -12.33 -16.01 17.35
N ALA A 386 -12.11 -16.46 16.11
CA ALA A 386 -12.22 -17.85 15.69
C ALA A 386 -11.28 -18.10 14.52
N ASP A 387 -10.78 -19.32 14.43
CA ASP A 387 -9.83 -19.71 13.41
C ASP A 387 -10.04 -21.17 13.01
N GLU A 388 -9.52 -21.54 11.84
CA GLU A 388 -9.56 -22.90 11.30
C GLU A 388 -10.98 -23.51 11.23
N LEU A 389 -12.03 -22.69 11.12
CA LEU A 389 -13.39 -23.18 10.96
C LEU A 389 -13.53 -23.81 9.57
N ALA A 390 -14.17 -24.96 9.45
CA ALA A 390 -14.37 -25.61 8.15
C ALA A 390 -15.06 -24.67 7.14
N GLY A 391 -14.64 -24.68 5.87
CA GLY A 391 -15.24 -23.85 4.81
C GLY A 391 -16.74 -24.10 4.58
N THR A 392 -17.27 -25.22 5.07
CA THR A 392 -18.71 -25.53 5.09
C THR A 392 -19.48 -24.81 6.22
N THR A 393 -18.82 -24.02 7.06
CA THR A 393 -19.45 -23.27 8.15
C THR A 393 -20.31 -22.14 7.59
N THR A 394 -21.63 -22.25 7.77
CA THR A 394 -22.60 -21.23 7.31
C THR A 394 -22.97 -20.22 8.39
N SER A 395 -22.68 -20.51 9.66
CA SER A 395 -22.90 -19.57 10.75
C SER A 395 -21.96 -19.82 11.91
N TRP A 396 -21.58 -18.75 12.60
CA TRP A 396 -20.78 -18.81 13.82
C TRP A 396 -21.29 -17.79 14.83
N THR A 397 -21.26 -18.12 16.12
CA THR A 397 -21.73 -17.24 17.20
C THR A 397 -20.57 -16.84 18.09
N ASP A 398 -20.39 -15.53 18.28
CA ASP A 398 -19.37 -15.00 19.18
C ASP A 398 -19.81 -15.17 20.63
N MET A 399 -19.35 -16.25 21.25
CA MET A 399 -19.66 -16.56 22.65
C MET A 399 -19.03 -15.59 23.64
N SER A 400 -18.04 -14.79 23.20
CA SER A 400 -17.32 -13.82 24.03
C SER A 400 -17.90 -12.40 23.95
N PHE A 401 -18.83 -12.14 23.03
CA PHE A 401 -19.47 -10.83 22.91
C PHE A 401 -20.91 -10.85 23.45
N ASP A 402 -21.24 -9.91 24.33
CA ASP A 402 -22.62 -9.66 24.74
C ASP A 402 -23.32 -8.73 23.74
N ALA A 403 -24.34 -9.25 23.04
CA ALA A 403 -25.10 -8.47 22.05
C ALA A 403 -25.81 -7.25 22.67
N GLY A 404 -26.13 -7.32 23.98
CA GLY A 404 -26.69 -6.22 24.76
C GLY A 404 -25.66 -5.21 25.28
N SER A 405 -24.36 -5.45 25.03
CA SER A 405 -23.32 -4.49 25.37
C SER A 405 -23.56 -3.15 24.70
N ALA A 406 -23.14 -2.07 25.38
CA ALA A 406 -23.08 -0.73 24.81
C ALA A 406 -22.16 -0.67 23.57
N ARG A 407 -21.10 -1.49 23.55
CA ARG A 407 -20.12 -1.50 22.45
C ARG A 407 -20.69 -2.07 21.14
N THR A 408 -20.20 -1.56 20.02
CA THR A 408 -20.44 -2.08 18.66
C THR A 408 -19.18 -2.78 18.16
N PRO A 409 -19.18 -4.13 18.11
CA PRO A 409 -18.11 -4.89 17.49
C PRO A 409 -18.24 -4.86 15.97
N CYS A 410 -17.12 -4.74 15.26
CA CYS A 410 -17.04 -4.93 13.82
C CYS A 410 -16.34 -6.24 13.49
N TYR A 411 -16.91 -7.02 12.58
CA TYR A 411 -16.39 -8.32 12.16
C TYR A 411 -15.96 -8.31 10.70
N VAL A 412 -14.86 -9.00 10.42
CA VAL A 412 -14.47 -9.42 9.07
C VAL A 412 -14.12 -10.90 9.07
N VAL A 413 -14.22 -11.52 7.90
CA VAL A 413 -13.80 -12.91 7.70
C VAL A 413 -12.80 -13.02 6.57
N GLU A 414 -11.90 -13.99 6.70
CA GLU A 414 -10.88 -14.36 5.73
C GLU A 414 -10.96 -15.88 5.53
N THR A 415 -10.59 -16.36 4.33
CA THR A 415 -10.48 -17.78 4.04
C THR A 415 -9.05 -18.14 3.63
N THR A 416 -8.63 -19.36 3.99
CA THR A 416 -7.29 -19.89 3.68
C THR A 416 -7.43 -21.20 2.94
N PHE A 417 -6.72 -21.38 1.81
CA PHE A 417 -6.64 -22.70 1.18
C PHE A 417 -5.88 -23.67 2.08
N THR A 418 -6.48 -24.81 2.38
CA THR A 418 -5.87 -25.87 3.20
C THR A 418 -4.64 -26.51 2.54
N SER A 419 -4.57 -26.47 1.19
CA SER A 419 -3.49 -27.09 0.42
C SER A 419 -2.21 -26.24 0.34
N SER A 420 -2.36 -24.92 0.25
CA SER A 420 -1.24 -23.99 -0.01
C SER A 420 -0.97 -23.01 1.12
N GLY A 421 -1.93 -22.80 2.03
CA GLY A 421 -1.88 -21.74 3.02
C GLY A 421 -2.16 -20.34 2.45
N ASN A 422 -2.47 -20.19 1.16
CA ASN A 422 -2.78 -18.87 0.60
C ASN A 422 -4.09 -18.30 1.15
N HIS A 423 -4.08 -16.99 1.40
CA HIS A 423 -5.18 -16.27 2.03
C HIS A 423 -5.97 -15.41 1.03
N SER A 424 -7.28 -15.32 1.28
CA SER A 424 -8.17 -14.42 0.56
C SER A 424 -7.93 -12.98 1.01
N GLN A 425 -8.58 -12.03 0.35
CA GLN A 425 -8.83 -10.73 0.94
C GLN A 425 -9.80 -10.85 2.13
N HIS A 426 -9.82 -9.85 3.01
CA HIS A 426 -10.87 -9.74 4.04
C HIS A 426 -12.22 -9.38 3.41
N SER A 427 -13.32 -9.89 3.99
CA SER A 427 -14.69 -9.48 3.66
C SER A 427 -14.92 -8.00 3.95
N PRO A 428 -15.98 -7.37 3.38
CA PRO A 428 -16.44 -6.08 3.90
C PRO A 428 -16.73 -6.19 5.40
N PRO A 429 -16.34 -5.20 6.22
CA PRO A 429 -16.64 -5.21 7.65
C PRO A 429 -18.15 -5.13 7.89
N GLN A 430 -18.65 -5.90 8.86
CA GLN A 430 -20.03 -5.84 9.33
C GLN A 430 -20.03 -5.57 10.83
N CYS A 431 -20.71 -4.50 11.25
CA CYS A 431 -20.74 -4.10 12.65
C CYS A 431 -22.12 -4.34 13.28
N TRP A 432 -22.14 -4.83 14.51
CA TRP A 432 -23.38 -5.01 15.27
C TRP A 432 -23.77 -3.70 15.95
N TRP A 433 -24.62 -2.90 15.30
CA TRP A 433 -25.14 -1.62 15.81
C TRP A 433 -26.31 -1.76 16.81
N GLY A 434 -26.43 -2.93 17.44
CA GLY A 434 -27.56 -3.28 18.30
C GLY A 434 -28.77 -3.77 17.50
N ALA A 435 -29.75 -4.33 18.21
CA ALA A 435 -30.99 -4.80 17.60
C ALA A 435 -31.66 -3.67 16.82
N SER A 436 -32.04 -3.94 15.56
CA SER A 436 -32.61 -2.95 14.64
C SER A 436 -31.75 -1.69 14.45
N ALA A 437 -30.43 -1.80 14.59
CA ALA A 437 -29.48 -0.70 14.49
C ALA A 437 -29.74 0.45 15.50
N ALA A 438 -30.21 0.12 16.71
CA ALA A 438 -30.55 1.10 17.75
C ALA A 438 -29.42 2.07 18.15
N ARG A 439 -28.16 1.80 17.77
CA ARG A 439 -27.00 2.68 18.01
C ARG A 439 -26.67 3.63 16.85
N VAL A 440 -27.50 3.65 15.81
CA VAL A 440 -27.38 4.59 14.69
C VAL A 440 -28.43 5.68 14.86
N THR A 441 -27.99 6.94 14.87
CA THR A 441 -28.88 8.10 14.79
C THR A 441 -28.61 8.86 13.51
N SER A 442 -29.67 9.19 12.77
CA SER A 442 -29.58 9.83 11.46
C SER A 442 -30.26 11.19 11.45
N PHE A 443 -29.62 12.16 10.80
CA PHE A 443 -30.15 13.48 10.53
C PHE A 443 -30.23 13.66 9.02
N GLY A 444 -31.45 13.72 8.47
CA GLY A 444 -31.62 14.10 7.07
C GLY A 444 -31.24 15.56 6.83
N ALA A 445 -30.73 15.89 5.64
CA ALA A 445 -30.28 17.23 5.31
C ALA A 445 -31.37 18.31 5.49
N SER A 446 -32.65 17.97 5.31
CA SER A 446 -33.77 18.89 5.54
C SER A 446 -33.99 19.30 7.00
N ALA A 447 -33.43 18.53 7.94
CA ALA A 447 -33.46 18.85 9.37
C ALA A 447 -32.25 19.66 9.82
N MET A 448 -31.24 19.85 8.96
CA MET A 448 -30.03 20.59 9.27
C MET A 448 -30.21 22.09 9.01
N THR A 449 -29.58 22.92 9.83
CA THR A 449 -29.39 24.34 9.49
C THR A 449 -28.37 24.43 8.38
N ASN A 450 -28.75 25.04 7.25
CA ASN A 450 -27.91 25.15 6.07
C ASN A 450 -27.45 26.59 5.81
N VAL A 451 -26.21 26.72 5.35
CA VAL A 451 -25.68 27.92 4.70
C VAL A 451 -25.14 27.50 3.33
N GLY A 452 -25.68 28.11 2.27
CA GLY A 452 -25.24 27.91 0.88
C GLY A 452 -25.92 26.73 0.16
N GLY A 453 -25.81 26.72 -1.18
CA GLY A 453 -26.52 25.77 -2.02
C GLY A 453 -28.03 26.01 -2.11
N THR A 454 -28.75 25.16 -2.85
CA THR A 454 -30.20 25.29 -3.08
C THR A 454 -30.94 24.00 -2.71
N ALA A 455 -31.96 24.09 -1.87
CA ALA A 455 -32.75 22.94 -1.43
C ALA A 455 -33.53 22.31 -2.60
N ILE A 456 -33.31 21.02 -2.87
CA ILE A 456 -33.94 20.29 -3.98
C ILE A 456 -34.07 18.78 -3.67
N THR A 457 -34.75 18.02 -4.54
CA THR A 457 -34.93 16.55 -4.44
C THR A 457 -34.87 15.86 -5.82
N ASN A 458 -34.10 16.41 -6.77
CA ASN A 458 -33.98 15.93 -8.16
C ASN A 458 -33.26 14.57 -8.32
N HIS A 459 -32.57 14.08 -7.29
CA HIS A 459 -31.85 12.80 -7.27
C HIS A 459 -32.45 11.77 -6.28
N GLY A 460 -33.77 11.84 -6.08
CA GLY A 460 -34.51 10.91 -5.21
C GLY A 460 -34.33 11.11 -3.70
N ARG A 461 -33.42 12.00 -3.28
CA ARG A 461 -33.20 12.39 -1.88
C ARG A 461 -33.10 13.92 -1.76
N PHE A 462 -33.63 14.46 -0.66
CA PHE A 462 -33.47 15.86 -0.33
C PHE A 462 -31.99 16.19 -0.06
N HIS A 463 -31.50 17.27 -0.66
CA HIS A 463 -30.16 17.79 -0.45
C HIS A 463 -30.09 19.27 -0.85
N TYR A 464 -28.94 19.90 -0.61
CA TYR A 464 -28.64 21.24 -1.09
C TYR A 464 -27.71 21.14 -2.31
N GLU A 465 -28.24 21.37 -3.51
CA GLU A 465 -27.47 21.35 -4.75
C GLU A 465 -26.49 22.54 -4.79
N ASN A 466 -25.33 22.36 -5.44
CA ASN A 466 -24.23 23.33 -5.45
C ASN A 466 -23.69 23.69 -4.05
N TRP A 467 -23.88 22.82 -3.06
CA TRP A 467 -23.30 22.99 -1.72
C TRP A 467 -21.84 22.53 -1.68
N GLY A 468 -21.03 23.15 -0.81
CA GLY A 468 -19.62 22.77 -0.59
C GLY A 468 -18.57 23.82 -0.97
N ASP A 469 -18.96 25.02 -1.40
CA ASP A 469 -18.06 26.17 -1.60
C ASP A 469 -17.61 26.77 -0.26
N GLU A 470 -16.64 27.69 -0.30
CA GLU A 470 -16.13 28.38 0.89
C GLU A 470 -17.25 29.09 1.67
N GLY A 471 -17.27 28.93 2.99
CA GLY A 471 -18.30 29.49 3.88
C GLY A 471 -19.62 28.70 3.93
N HIS A 472 -19.82 27.68 3.09
CA HIS A 472 -20.99 26.81 3.18
C HIS A 472 -20.91 25.88 4.39
N THR A 473 -22.03 25.70 5.10
CA THR A 473 -22.14 24.82 6.26
C THR A 473 -23.43 24.01 6.28
N LEU A 474 -23.39 22.86 6.96
CA LEU A 474 -24.56 22.07 7.36
C LEU A 474 -24.41 21.70 8.83
N THR A 475 -25.36 22.11 9.67
CA THR A 475 -25.30 21.88 11.12
C THR A 475 -26.51 21.10 11.58
N THR A 476 -26.28 19.96 12.26
CA THR A 476 -27.37 19.11 12.73
C THR A 476 -28.17 19.78 13.87
N PRO A 477 -29.43 19.34 14.09
CA PRO A 477 -30.09 19.50 15.37
C PRO A 477 -29.26 18.94 16.54
N SER A 478 -29.70 19.24 17.76
CA SER A 478 -29.05 18.70 18.95
C SER A 478 -29.20 17.18 19.01
N PHE A 479 -28.09 16.49 19.25
CA PHE A 479 -27.97 15.06 19.50
C PHE A 479 -27.55 14.83 20.95
N THR A 480 -28.34 14.10 21.74
CA THR A 480 -27.92 13.68 23.09
C THR A 480 -27.28 12.30 23.02
N ALA A 481 -25.98 12.22 23.33
CA ALA A 481 -25.28 10.95 23.31
C ALA A 481 -25.85 10.01 24.39
N THR A 482 -26.21 8.79 24.00
CA THR A 482 -26.72 7.77 24.94
C THR A 482 -25.60 6.99 25.61
N GLN A 483 -24.37 7.12 25.12
CA GLN A 483 -23.22 6.34 25.52
C GLN A 483 -21.97 7.22 25.57
N THR A 484 -21.04 6.88 26.46
CA THR A 484 -19.72 7.52 26.54
C THR A 484 -18.72 6.70 25.74
N GLY A 485 -17.98 7.33 24.83
CA GLY A 485 -16.99 6.65 24.02
C GLY A 485 -16.93 7.17 22.59
N GLU A 486 -16.31 6.38 21.73
CA GLU A 486 -16.15 6.68 20.32
C GLU A 486 -17.51 6.68 19.61
N HIS A 487 -17.75 7.72 18.82
CA HIS A 487 -18.84 7.78 17.87
C HIS A 487 -18.24 8.07 16.50
N LEU A 488 -18.71 7.39 15.47
CA LEU A 488 -18.30 7.63 14.10
C LEU A 488 -19.34 8.50 13.40
N LEU A 489 -18.90 9.62 12.85
CA LEU A 489 -19.71 10.49 12.02
C LEU A 489 -19.52 10.08 10.55
N GLN A 490 -20.62 9.93 9.83
CA GLN A 490 -20.63 9.51 8.42
C GLN A 490 -21.69 10.26 7.65
N LEU A 491 -21.39 10.68 6.43
CA LEU A 491 -22.34 11.37 5.54
C LEU A 491 -22.86 10.42 4.48
N VAL A 492 -24.14 10.50 4.16
CA VAL A 492 -24.68 9.95 2.90
C VAL A 492 -24.59 11.04 1.84
N TYR A 493 -23.85 10.78 0.78
CA TYR A 493 -23.50 11.79 -0.20
C TYR A 493 -23.67 11.31 -1.64
N GLY A 494 -23.83 12.28 -2.55
CA GLY A 494 -23.77 12.11 -3.99
C GLY A 494 -22.64 12.98 -4.55
N ASN A 495 -21.71 12.38 -5.28
CA ASN A 495 -20.63 13.10 -5.99
C ASN A 495 -20.54 12.61 -7.43
N GLY A 496 -21.25 13.28 -8.34
CA GLY A 496 -21.22 13.01 -9.78
C GLY A 496 -20.20 13.85 -10.55
N ALA A 497 -19.22 14.47 -9.90
CA ALA A 497 -18.29 15.40 -10.54
C ALA A 497 -17.29 14.74 -11.51
N GLY A 498 -17.15 13.42 -11.44
CA GLY A 498 -16.31 12.64 -12.35
C GLY A 498 -16.54 11.13 -12.23
N ALA A 499 -15.75 10.36 -12.97
CA ALA A 499 -15.80 8.91 -12.94
C ALA A 499 -15.27 8.35 -11.60
N ILE A 500 -15.72 7.15 -11.22
CA ILE A 500 -15.32 6.49 -9.97
C ILE A 500 -13.80 6.25 -9.91
N ASN A 501 -13.19 6.01 -11.08
CA ASN A 501 -11.82 5.54 -11.19
C ASN A 501 -10.77 6.63 -11.35
N THR A 502 -11.15 7.90 -11.50
CA THR A 502 -10.20 9.00 -11.75
C THR A 502 -10.80 10.36 -11.38
N GLY A 503 -9.95 11.37 -11.23
CA GLY A 503 -10.37 12.75 -11.04
C GLY A 503 -9.57 13.50 -9.99
N ILE A 504 -9.83 14.80 -9.92
CA ILE A 504 -9.16 15.71 -8.98
C ILE A 504 -10.14 16.38 -7.99
N THR A 505 -11.40 15.95 -8.02
CA THR A 505 -12.55 16.61 -7.36
C THR A 505 -13.25 15.72 -6.34
N CYS A 506 -12.50 14.83 -5.67
CA CYS A 506 -12.98 14.18 -4.44
C CYS A 506 -13.44 15.27 -3.46
N ALA A 507 -14.69 15.21 -3.00
CA ALA A 507 -15.17 16.23 -2.08
C ALA A 507 -14.58 15.97 -0.69
N VAL A 508 -13.98 17.01 -0.12
CA VAL A 508 -13.34 16.97 1.19
C VAL A 508 -13.95 18.07 2.05
N LYS A 509 -14.37 17.71 3.26
CA LYS A 509 -14.91 18.62 4.27
C LYS A 509 -14.35 18.26 5.64
N ARG A 510 -14.51 19.16 6.61
CA ARG A 510 -14.28 18.90 8.02
C ARG A 510 -15.64 18.73 8.70
N VAL A 511 -15.77 17.70 9.53
CA VAL A 511 -16.91 17.51 10.42
C VAL A 511 -16.46 17.84 11.84
N VAL A 512 -17.18 18.71 12.52
CA VAL A 512 -16.84 19.22 13.85
C VAL A 512 -17.97 18.90 14.83
N ALA A 513 -17.64 18.27 15.95
CA ALA A 513 -18.55 18.06 17.07
C ALA A 513 -18.50 19.25 18.03
N ILE A 514 -19.64 19.85 18.31
CA ILE A 514 -19.79 21.05 19.13
C ILE A 514 -20.66 20.71 20.34
N ASP A 515 -20.14 20.94 21.55
CA ASP A 515 -20.92 20.78 22.79
C ASP A 515 -21.96 21.91 22.90
N VAL A 516 -23.23 21.55 23.04
CA VAL A 516 -24.36 22.51 22.98
C VAL A 516 -24.39 23.43 24.19
N ALA A 517 -23.95 22.96 25.35
CA ALA A 517 -23.99 23.75 26.58
C ALA A 517 -22.90 24.83 26.61
N THR A 518 -21.72 24.51 26.07
CA THR A 518 -20.54 25.38 26.12
C THR A 518 -20.26 26.11 24.80
N GLY A 519 -20.79 25.62 23.68
CA GLY A 519 -20.46 26.10 22.33
C GLY A 519 -19.05 25.74 21.85
N SER A 520 -18.32 24.89 22.58
CA SER A 520 -16.93 24.54 22.26
C SER A 520 -16.84 23.38 21.26
N GLU A 521 -15.86 23.44 20.37
CA GLU A 521 -15.46 22.29 19.53
C GLU A 521 -14.79 21.24 20.42
N VAL A 522 -15.35 20.02 20.46
CA VAL A 522 -14.88 18.92 21.32
C VAL A 522 -14.27 17.76 20.55
N GLY A 523 -14.33 17.80 19.22
CA GLY A 523 -13.71 16.83 18.33
C GLY A 523 -13.99 17.17 16.88
N ASP A 524 -13.13 16.73 15.97
CA ASP A 524 -13.30 16.94 14.54
C ASP A 524 -12.49 15.95 13.69
N GLY A 525 -12.77 15.93 12.40
CA GLY A 525 -11.91 15.27 11.43
C GLY A 525 -12.32 15.52 9.99
N ILE A 526 -11.45 15.09 9.08
CA ILE A 526 -11.66 15.20 7.64
C ILE A 526 -12.54 14.06 7.14
N VAL A 527 -13.58 14.42 6.41
CA VAL A 527 -14.45 13.49 5.67
C VAL A 527 -14.15 13.58 4.18
N SER A 528 -13.94 12.42 3.55
CA SER A 528 -13.78 12.28 2.11
C SER A 528 -15.03 11.66 1.47
N MET A 529 -15.39 12.21 0.31
CA MET A 529 -16.58 11.90 -0.46
C MET A 529 -16.17 11.78 -1.95
N PRO A 530 -15.50 10.67 -2.33
CA PRO A 530 -14.97 10.46 -3.67
C PRO A 530 -16.07 10.32 -4.74
N HIS A 531 -15.68 10.37 -6.00
CA HIS A 531 -16.60 10.26 -7.13
C HIS A 531 -17.42 8.96 -7.12
N LEU A 532 -18.69 9.10 -7.50
CA LEU A 532 -19.64 8.01 -7.66
C LEU A 532 -20.05 7.77 -9.13
N GLY A 533 -19.52 8.57 -10.06
CA GLY A 533 -19.84 8.50 -11.49
C GLY A 533 -21.08 9.31 -11.90
N THR A 534 -22.10 9.35 -11.05
CA THR A 534 -23.37 10.04 -11.31
C THR A 534 -23.92 10.68 -10.03
N TRP A 535 -24.66 11.78 -10.15
CA TRP A 535 -25.32 12.45 -9.01
C TRP A 535 -26.51 11.67 -8.43
N ASP A 536 -27.11 10.76 -9.20
CA ASP A 536 -28.21 9.87 -8.75
C ASP A 536 -27.75 8.76 -7.80
N ARG A 537 -26.44 8.49 -7.77
CA ARG A 537 -25.84 7.47 -6.91
C ARG A 537 -25.52 8.09 -5.56
N TRP A 538 -25.99 7.42 -4.50
CA TRP A 538 -25.70 7.79 -3.11
C TRP A 538 -24.82 6.72 -2.46
N ALA A 539 -23.82 7.16 -1.69
CA ALA A 539 -22.93 6.29 -0.95
C ALA A 539 -22.60 6.89 0.42
N ASP A 540 -21.95 6.09 1.25
CA ASP A 540 -21.48 6.51 2.56
C ASP A 540 -20.05 7.07 2.49
N SER A 541 -19.80 8.17 3.19
CA SER A 541 -18.49 8.82 3.25
C SER A 541 -17.49 8.05 4.11
N SER A 542 -16.25 8.55 4.17
CA SER A 542 -15.29 8.10 5.17
C SER A 542 -15.80 8.40 6.58
N LEU A 543 -15.27 7.68 7.57
CA LEU A 543 -15.65 7.80 8.97
C LEU A 543 -14.78 8.85 9.69
N VAL A 544 -15.44 9.71 10.48
CA VAL A 544 -14.78 10.66 11.38
C VAL A 544 -15.06 10.24 12.83
N PRO A 545 -14.06 9.71 13.56
CA PRO A 545 -14.22 9.36 14.96
C PRO A 545 -14.23 10.62 15.85
N VAL A 546 -15.14 10.65 16.83
CA VAL A 546 -15.19 11.67 17.89
C VAL A 546 -15.49 11.00 19.23
N MET A 547 -15.01 11.59 20.33
CA MET A 547 -15.28 11.09 21.69
C MET A 547 -16.40 11.88 22.34
N LEU A 548 -17.53 11.23 22.63
CA LEU A 548 -18.71 11.86 23.24
C LEU A 548 -18.98 11.30 24.64
N GLN A 549 -19.72 12.07 25.45
CA GLN A 549 -20.11 11.67 26.81
C GLN A 549 -21.62 11.47 26.90
N ALA A 550 -22.04 10.36 27.52
CA ALA A 550 -23.45 10.05 27.74
C ALA A 550 -24.18 11.18 28.49
N GLY A 551 -25.41 11.48 28.07
CA GLY A 551 -26.26 12.51 28.64
C GLY A 551 -25.90 13.95 28.22
N ARG A 552 -24.78 14.16 27.52
CA ARG A 552 -24.45 15.46 26.93
C ARG A 552 -25.04 15.61 25.53
N SER A 553 -25.32 16.87 25.20
CA SER A 553 -25.89 17.25 23.92
C SER A 553 -24.85 17.91 23.02
N TYR A 554 -24.83 17.49 21.77
CA TYR A 554 -23.90 17.92 20.74
C TYR A 554 -24.63 18.37 19.47
N ARG A 555 -23.97 19.18 18.64
CA ARG A 555 -24.33 19.38 17.23
C ARG A 555 -23.11 19.05 16.38
N PHE A 556 -23.35 18.60 15.16
CA PHE A 556 -22.29 18.31 14.20
C PHE A 556 -22.38 19.31 13.05
N GLU A 557 -21.27 19.99 12.78
CA GLU A 557 -21.16 20.96 11.69
C GLU A 557 -20.24 20.40 10.60
N VAL A 558 -20.74 20.33 9.38
CA VAL A 558 -19.96 20.01 8.18
C VAL A 558 -19.60 21.31 7.48
N ARG A 559 -18.31 21.57 7.29
CA ARG A 559 -17.80 22.80 6.66
C ARG A 559 -16.51 22.58 5.88
N GLY A 560 -16.14 23.52 5.03
CA GLY A 560 -14.79 23.62 4.46
C GLY A 560 -13.85 24.41 5.36
N ASP A 561 -12.54 24.19 5.22
CA ASP A 561 -11.46 25.03 5.76
C ASP A 561 -10.18 24.84 4.93
N GLU A 562 -9.09 25.51 5.34
CA GLU A 562 -7.78 25.45 4.67
C GLU A 562 -7.16 24.04 4.61
N ARG A 563 -7.64 23.10 5.42
CA ARG A 563 -7.17 21.70 5.46
C ARG A 563 -8.09 20.76 4.69
N ALA A 564 -9.34 21.15 4.45
CA ALA A 564 -10.33 20.38 3.71
C ALA A 564 -10.28 20.67 2.19
N VAL A 565 -9.09 20.62 1.60
CA VAL A 565 -8.84 20.88 0.18
C VAL A 565 -8.64 19.59 -0.60
N ASN A 566 -8.94 19.62 -1.90
CA ASN A 566 -8.70 18.50 -2.82
C ASN A 566 -7.73 18.91 -3.93
N MET A 567 -7.41 17.99 -4.82
CA MET A 567 -6.41 18.21 -5.87
C MET A 567 -6.73 19.40 -6.77
N SER A 568 -8.02 19.71 -7.00
CA SER A 568 -8.42 20.87 -7.82
C SER A 568 -8.00 22.23 -7.23
N SER A 569 -7.61 22.28 -5.96
CA SER A 569 -7.09 23.49 -5.31
C SER A 569 -5.63 23.79 -5.61
N PHE A 570 -4.87 22.86 -6.20
CA PHE A 570 -3.44 23.06 -6.46
C PHE A 570 -3.18 23.49 -7.90
N ALA A 571 -2.29 24.49 -8.06
CA ALA A 571 -1.87 25.02 -9.37
C ALA A 571 -1.37 23.92 -10.33
N HIS A 572 -0.77 22.85 -9.79
CA HIS A 572 -0.34 21.68 -10.57
C HIS A 572 -1.46 21.08 -11.42
N PHE A 573 -2.71 21.13 -10.95
CA PHE A 573 -3.86 20.54 -11.61
C PHE A 573 -4.65 21.51 -12.49
N GLU A 574 -4.23 22.77 -12.65
CA GLU A 574 -4.89 23.74 -13.55
C GLU A 574 -4.99 23.25 -15.00
N ALA A 575 -4.03 22.44 -15.45
CA ALA A 575 -4.02 21.86 -16.79
C ALA A 575 -4.90 20.60 -16.93
N TYR A 576 -5.52 20.12 -15.85
CA TYR A 576 -6.40 18.96 -15.89
C TYR A 576 -7.63 19.20 -16.79
N THR A 577 -7.95 18.21 -17.61
CA THR A 577 -9.04 18.28 -18.62
C THR A 577 -10.01 17.09 -18.55
N GLY A 578 -9.85 16.20 -17.57
CA GLY A 578 -10.63 14.96 -17.46
C GLY A 578 -12.01 15.09 -16.81
N GLY A 579 -12.50 16.32 -16.57
CA GLY A 579 -13.79 16.56 -15.92
C GLY A 579 -13.87 17.94 -15.28
N MET A 580 -14.65 18.04 -14.20
CA MET A 580 -14.69 19.24 -13.36
C MET A 580 -13.35 19.45 -12.64
N GLY A 581 -13.10 20.68 -12.19
CA GLY A 581 -11.79 21.08 -11.66
C GLY A 581 -10.85 21.57 -12.76
N GLY A 582 -9.61 21.87 -12.38
CA GLY A 582 -8.54 22.25 -13.31
C GLY A 582 -8.81 23.59 -13.98
N ARG A 583 -9.00 23.60 -15.30
CA ARG A 583 -9.26 24.86 -16.05
C ARG A 583 -10.54 25.57 -15.63
N SER A 584 -11.51 24.84 -15.09
CA SER A 584 -12.76 25.41 -14.57
C SER A 584 -12.61 25.97 -13.15
N GLY A 585 -11.42 25.91 -12.56
CA GLY A 585 -11.12 26.34 -11.20
C GLY A 585 -11.36 25.24 -10.17
N VAL A 586 -11.29 25.64 -8.89
CA VAL A 586 -11.48 24.73 -7.75
C VAL A 586 -12.90 24.18 -7.74
N PHE A 587 -13.03 22.88 -7.51
CA PHE A 587 -14.33 22.23 -7.36
C PHE A 587 -14.30 21.28 -6.16
N ASN A 588 -15.08 21.61 -5.13
CA ASN A 588 -15.20 20.83 -3.91
C ASN A 588 -16.68 20.67 -3.47
N ARG A 589 -17.61 20.78 -4.43
CA ARG A 589 -19.05 20.67 -4.20
C ARG A 589 -19.51 19.23 -4.11
N VAL A 590 -20.56 18.99 -3.33
CA VAL A 590 -21.11 17.65 -3.07
C VAL A 590 -22.56 17.75 -2.62
N ASN A 591 -23.38 16.76 -2.96
CA ASN A 591 -24.72 16.62 -2.43
C ASN A 591 -24.66 15.83 -1.12
N VAL A 592 -25.13 16.38 -0.01
CA VAL A 592 -25.26 15.66 1.28
C VAL A 592 -26.73 15.47 1.59
N ALA A 593 -27.16 14.21 1.76
CA ALA A 593 -28.54 13.86 2.08
C ALA A 593 -28.75 13.56 3.56
N GLU A 594 -27.72 13.12 4.27
CA GLU A 594 -27.84 12.62 5.64
C GLU A 594 -26.50 12.70 6.38
N LEU A 595 -26.54 12.91 7.69
CA LEU A 595 -25.43 12.66 8.62
C LEU A 595 -25.87 11.57 9.61
N LYS A 596 -25.07 10.51 9.70
CA LYS A 596 -25.22 9.39 10.64
C LYS A 596 -24.23 9.56 11.79
N VAL A 597 -24.71 9.31 13.01
CA VAL A 597 -23.92 9.20 14.23
C VAL A 597 -23.99 7.75 14.68
N LEU A 598 -22.85 7.06 14.66
CA LEU A 598 -22.73 5.62 14.92
C LEU A 598 -21.99 5.42 16.25
N ALA A 599 -22.70 5.01 17.31
CA ALA A 599 -22.05 4.78 18.62
C ALA A 599 -21.27 3.46 18.62
N ARG A 600 -19.97 3.51 18.97
CA ARG A 600 -19.04 2.36 18.89
C ARG A 600 -18.58 1.81 20.24
#